data_AF-A0A2A3LYG9-F1
#
_entry.id   AF-A0A2A3LYG9-F1
#
_cell.length_a   1.000
_cell.length_b   1.000
_cell.length_c   1.000
_cell.angle_alpha   90.00
_cell.angle_beta   90.00
_cell.angle_gamma   90.00
#
_symmetry.space_group_name_H-M   'P 1'
#
loop_
_entity.id
_entity.type
_entity.pdbx_description
1 polymer ?
#
loop_
_entity_poly.entity_id
_entity_poly.type
_entity_poly.pdbx_seq_one_letter_code
_entity_poly.pdbx_strand_id
1 'polypeptide(L)'
;MHRGVVERVELAGGYTVELSLSGDVFDGSAVCEVRLVTAWLLLKSEAVPVAILDGVLLSSGEGKRYSLADACDLVSEAVQALVHELVRTCHQDFGAVLEAGSVFVITRLEVRDKFRSSELSQSIVEVSCTWLRSKCRLALLTLQPFPLQYENTAPVLGSRHYEPYWRALSADVEKLSSYYSYHFDCIAASLESTLLIKPLSGYKCALSRAGWSFIAAE
;
A
#
# COMPACT_ATOMS: atom_id res chain seq x y z
N MET A 1 -5.05 -10.41 22.37
CA MET A 1 -3.64 -10.38 21.92
C MET A 1 -3.56 -11.16 20.62
N HIS A 2 -3.70 -10.48 19.47
CA HIS A 2 -3.55 -11.15 18.17
C HIS A 2 -2.08 -11.56 18.03
N ARG A 3 -1.79 -12.87 17.98
CA ARG A 3 -0.44 -13.39 17.78
C ARG A 3 -0.02 -13.09 16.35
N GLY A 4 0.80 -12.07 16.15
CA GLY A 4 1.39 -11.78 14.85
C GLY A 4 2.50 -12.79 14.50
N VAL A 5 2.72 -13.01 13.21
CA VAL A 5 3.87 -13.77 12.70
C VAL A 5 5.00 -12.79 12.45
N VAL A 6 6.19 -13.06 12.98
CA VAL A 6 7.40 -12.29 12.67
C VAL A 6 8.42 -13.21 12.01
N GLU A 7 8.92 -12.82 10.84
CA GLU A 7 9.92 -13.56 10.08
C GLU A 7 11.06 -12.66 9.63
N ARG A 8 12.23 -13.26 9.43
CA ARG A 8 13.44 -12.55 9.01
C ARG A 8 13.92 -13.10 7.67
N VAL A 9 14.23 -12.20 6.75
CA VAL A 9 14.77 -12.52 5.43
C VAL A 9 16.10 -11.79 5.25
N GLU A 10 17.17 -12.53 5.01
CA GLU A 10 18.48 -11.93 4.69
C GLU A 10 18.52 -11.50 3.23
N LEU A 11 19.09 -10.32 2.98
CA LEU A 11 19.32 -9.79 1.64
C LEU A 11 20.82 -9.62 1.38
N ALA A 12 21.17 -9.46 0.10
CA ALA A 12 22.53 -9.11 -0.30
C ALA A 12 22.99 -7.80 0.36
N GLY A 13 24.30 -7.63 0.54
CA GLY A 13 24.86 -6.41 1.13
C GLY A 13 24.73 -6.30 2.65
N GLY A 14 24.37 -7.39 3.34
CA GLY A 14 24.30 -7.44 4.80
C GLY A 14 23.02 -6.83 5.39
N TYR A 15 22.01 -6.61 4.54
CA TYR A 15 20.69 -6.17 4.97
C TYR A 15 19.83 -7.35 5.45
N THR A 16 18.89 -7.07 6.32
CA THR A 16 17.89 -8.04 6.79
C THR A 16 16.53 -7.37 6.84
N VAL A 17 15.50 -8.01 6.31
CA VAL A 17 14.12 -7.54 6.44
C VAL A 17 13.45 -8.31 7.57
N GLU A 18 12.96 -7.59 8.58
CA GLU A 18 12.03 -8.14 9.57
C GLU A 18 10.60 -7.85 9.11
N LEU A 19 9.81 -8.90 8.92
CA LEU A 19 8.44 -8.85 8.40
C LEU A 19 7.48 -9.26 9.50
N SER A 20 6.40 -8.50 9.70
CA SER A 20 5.34 -8.81 10.65
C SER A 20 3.97 -8.74 10.00
N LEU A 21 3.10 -9.67 10.36
CA LEU A 21 1.69 -9.73 9.95
C LEU A 21 0.85 -10.00 11.19
N SER A 22 -0.09 -9.11 11.49
CA SER A 22 -1.02 -9.31 12.60
C SER A 22 -2.06 -10.40 12.32
N GLY A 23 -2.79 -10.82 13.35
CA GLY A 23 -4.10 -11.47 13.14
C GLY A 23 -5.11 -10.48 12.56
N ASP A 24 -6.32 -10.96 12.28
CA ASP A 24 -7.42 -10.07 11.89
C ASP A 24 -7.76 -9.09 13.01
N VAL A 25 -7.74 -7.80 12.70
CA VAL A 25 -8.01 -6.69 13.63
C VAL A 25 -9.44 -6.77 14.17
N PHE A 26 -10.36 -7.36 13.41
CA PHE A 26 -11.78 -7.44 13.78
C PHE A 26 -12.21 -8.80 14.32
N ASP A 27 -11.29 -9.76 14.46
CA ASP A 27 -11.57 -11.15 14.88
C ASP A 27 -12.81 -11.75 14.17
N GLY A 28 -12.91 -11.57 12.85
CA GLY A 28 -14.00 -12.07 12.00
C GLY A 28 -15.31 -11.26 12.07
N SER A 29 -15.31 -10.09 12.71
CA SER A 29 -16.53 -9.28 12.86
C SER A 29 -16.90 -8.49 11.60
N ALA A 30 -15.94 -8.14 10.75
CA ALA A 30 -16.13 -7.31 9.57
C ALA A 30 -16.37 -8.13 8.28
N VAL A 31 -16.98 -7.50 7.28
CA VAL A 31 -17.18 -8.11 5.94
C VAL A 31 -15.86 -8.37 5.19
N CYS A 32 -14.75 -7.87 5.71
CA CYS A 32 -13.41 -8.16 5.25
C CYS A 32 -12.52 -8.50 6.45
N GLU A 33 -11.54 -9.38 6.25
CA GLU A 33 -10.44 -9.51 7.19
C GLU A 33 -9.44 -8.38 6.95
N VAL A 34 -8.97 -7.76 8.02
CA VAL A 34 -8.00 -6.68 7.97
C VAL A 34 -6.81 -7.07 8.82
N ARG A 35 -5.63 -7.18 8.20
CA ARG A 35 -4.38 -7.48 8.91
C ARG A 35 -3.36 -6.38 8.68
N LEU A 36 -2.64 -6.01 9.72
CA LEU A 36 -1.56 -5.03 9.66
C LEU A 36 -0.28 -5.72 9.19
N VAL A 37 0.42 -5.08 8.26
CA VAL A 37 1.70 -5.52 7.71
C VAL A 37 2.75 -4.47 8.06
N THR A 38 3.87 -4.91 8.63
CA THR A 38 5.04 -4.05 8.82
C THR A 38 6.29 -4.76 8.32
N ALA A 39 7.15 -4.05 7.61
CA ALA A 39 8.45 -4.54 7.17
C ALA A 39 9.53 -3.52 7.53
N TRP A 40 10.57 -3.96 8.23
CA TRP A 40 11.72 -3.14 8.58
C TRP A 40 12.96 -3.68 7.92
N LEU A 41 13.57 -2.88 7.05
CA LEU A 41 14.86 -3.19 6.46
C LEU A 41 15.97 -2.69 7.40
N LEU A 42 16.73 -3.62 7.95
CA LEU A 42 17.80 -3.39 8.92
C LEU A 42 19.17 -3.56 8.25
N LEU A 43 20.14 -2.80 8.74
CA LEU A 43 21.56 -2.95 8.43
C LEU A 43 22.32 -3.04 9.74
N LYS A 44 23.21 -4.03 9.90
CA LYS A 44 23.90 -4.31 11.18
C LYS A 44 24.65 -3.11 11.77
N SER A 45 25.10 -2.18 10.93
CA SER A 45 25.81 -0.96 11.36
C SER A 45 24.89 0.18 11.80
N GLU A 46 23.56 0.02 11.70
CA GLU A 46 22.58 1.07 11.98
C GLU A 46 21.73 0.71 13.20
N ALA A 47 21.47 1.70 14.05
CA ALA A 47 20.64 1.53 15.25
C ALA A 47 19.13 1.55 14.97
N VAL A 48 18.73 2.03 13.79
CA VAL A 48 17.32 2.16 13.38
C VAL A 48 17.13 1.61 11.97
N PRO A 49 15.90 1.18 11.59
CA PRO A 49 15.63 0.69 10.25
C PRO A 49 16.09 1.67 9.17
N VAL A 50 16.71 1.12 8.12
CA VAL A 50 17.13 1.85 6.92
C VAL A 50 15.94 2.20 6.06
N ALA A 51 14.98 1.27 5.94
CA ALA A 51 13.71 1.48 5.29
C ALA A 51 12.57 0.88 6.12
N ILE A 52 11.40 1.49 6.03
CA ILE A 52 10.18 1.07 6.71
C ILE A 52 9.09 0.96 5.65
N LEU A 53 8.31 -0.12 5.73
CA LEU A 53 7.07 -0.27 4.99
C LEU A 53 5.98 -0.65 5.99
N ASP A 54 4.90 0.12 5.99
CA ASP A 54 3.68 -0.20 6.73
C ASP A 54 2.52 -0.31 5.72
N GLY A 55 1.59 -1.20 6.02
CA GLY A 55 0.41 -1.36 5.20
C GLY A 55 -0.66 -2.23 5.83
N VAL A 56 -1.72 -2.42 5.07
CA VAL A 56 -2.89 -3.18 5.45
C VAL A 56 -3.16 -4.24 4.38
N LEU A 57 -3.34 -5.47 4.81
CA LEU A 57 -3.81 -6.56 3.98
C LEU A 57 -5.32 -6.71 4.17
N LEU A 58 -6.07 -6.45 3.11
CA LEU A 58 -7.52 -6.63 3.05
C LEU A 58 -7.81 -7.96 2.36
N SER A 59 -8.58 -8.83 3.01
CA SER A 59 -9.01 -10.11 2.44
C SER A 59 -10.51 -10.27 2.57
N SER A 60 -11.10 -11.19 1.79
CA SER A 60 -12.50 -11.56 1.98
C SER A 60 -12.76 -12.02 3.41
N GLY A 61 -13.87 -11.60 4.00
CA GLY A 61 -14.29 -11.95 5.35
C GLY A 61 -15.77 -12.33 5.39
N GLU A 62 -16.15 -13.09 6.41
CA GLU A 62 -17.54 -13.57 6.56
C GLU A 62 -18.35 -12.78 7.60
N GLY A 63 -17.71 -11.80 8.25
CA GLY A 63 -18.33 -10.97 9.26
C GLY A 63 -19.41 -10.07 8.70
N LYS A 64 -20.29 -9.58 9.58
CA LYS A 64 -21.48 -8.78 9.20
C LYS A 64 -21.65 -7.52 10.03
N ARG A 65 -20.79 -7.31 11.03
CA ARG A 65 -20.92 -6.21 11.99
C ARG A 65 -20.46 -4.88 11.42
N TYR A 66 -19.37 -4.91 10.65
CA TYR A 66 -18.76 -3.72 10.07
C TYR A 66 -18.74 -3.85 8.56
N SER A 67 -19.22 -2.83 7.86
CA SER A 67 -19.06 -2.72 6.41
C SER A 67 -17.57 -2.50 6.06
N LEU A 68 -17.21 -2.60 4.77
CA LEU A 68 -15.85 -2.32 4.32
C LEU A 68 -15.42 -0.91 4.70
N ALA A 69 -16.30 0.08 4.52
CA ALA A 69 -16.01 1.48 4.85
C ALA A 69 -15.80 1.68 6.35
N ASP A 70 -16.62 1.04 7.21
CA ASP A 70 -16.48 1.13 8.67
C ASP A 70 -15.20 0.43 9.14
N ALA A 71 -14.89 -0.74 8.59
CA ALA A 71 -13.70 -1.50 8.93
C ALA A 71 -12.43 -0.72 8.57
N CYS A 72 -12.39 -0.07 7.40
CA CYS A 72 -11.24 0.74 7.01
C CYS A 72 -11.11 2.01 7.86
N ASP A 73 -12.21 2.68 8.21
CA ASP A 73 -12.21 3.86 9.09
C ASP A 73 -11.64 3.55 10.48
N LEU A 74 -12.09 2.43 11.07
CA LEU A 74 -11.62 1.96 12.38
C LEU A 74 -10.12 1.61 12.40
N VAL A 75 -9.51 1.35 11.24
CA VAL A 75 -8.07 1.17 11.10
C VAL A 75 -7.38 2.53 10.99
N SER A 76 -7.79 3.33 10.01
CA SER A 76 -7.46 4.75 9.89
C SER A 76 -8.25 5.41 8.77
N GLU A 77 -8.52 6.71 8.93
CA GLU A 77 -9.14 7.54 7.89
C GLU A 77 -8.36 7.49 6.55
N ALA A 78 -7.03 7.44 6.61
CA ALA A 78 -6.20 7.32 5.40
C ALA A 78 -6.45 6.01 4.65
N VAL A 79 -6.55 4.88 5.35
CA VAL A 79 -6.89 3.58 4.74
C VAL A 79 -8.31 3.62 4.16
N GLN A 80 -9.27 4.21 4.88
CA GLN A 80 -10.63 4.39 4.36
C GLN A 80 -10.65 5.19 3.05
N ALA A 81 -9.94 6.32 2.99
CA ALA A 81 -9.87 7.15 1.79
C ALA A 81 -9.27 6.40 0.60
N LEU A 82 -8.18 5.66 0.81
CA LEU A 82 -7.53 4.84 -0.22
C LEU A 82 -8.46 3.74 -0.75
N VAL A 83 -9.10 3.01 0.16
CA VAL A 83 -9.99 1.90 -0.20
C VAL A 83 -11.25 2.42 -0.88
N HIS A 84 -11.80 3.54 -0.42
CA HIS A 84 -12.94 4.16 -1.08
C HIS A 84 -12.60 4.55 -2.53
N GLU A 85 -11.46 5.19 -2.76
CA GLU A 85 -11.01 5.53 -4.12
C GLU A 85 -10.77 4.28 -4.97
N LEU A 86 -10.20 3.23 -4.38
CA LEU A 86 -9.98 1.95 -5.04
C LEU A 86 -11.31 1.29 -5.48
N VAL A 87 -12.30 1.26 -4.58
CA VAL A 87 -13.64 0.72 -4.84
C VAL A 87 -14.36 1.57 -5.89
N ARG A 88 -14.31 2.90 -5.75
CA ARG A 88 -14.95 3.85 -6.68
C ARG A 88 -14.45 3.71 -8.11
N THR A 89 -13.16 3.38 -8.26
CA THR A 89 -12.52 3.18 -9.57
C THR A 89 -12.56 1.73 -10.04
N CYS A 90 -13.10 0.79 -9.26
CA CYS A 90 -13.25 -0.61 -9.66
C CYS A 90 -14.54 -0.79 -10.48
N HIS A 91 -14.43 -1.35 -11.68
CA HIS A 91 -15.56 -1.59 -12.58
C HIS A 91 -16.30 -2.90 -12.30
N GLN A 92 -15.73 -3.75 -11.45
CA GLN A 92 -16.33 -4.98 -10.97
C GLN A 92 -16.69 -4.84 -9.50
N ASP A 93 -17.51 -5.76 -8.99
CA ASP A 93 -17.78 -5.84 -7.56
C ASP A 93 -16.45 -6.03 -6.80
N PHE A 94 -16.18 -5.13 -5.85
CA PHE A 94 -14.95 -5.21 -5.05
C PHE A 94 -14.95 -6.44 -4.14
N GLY A 95 -16.11 -7.00 -3.80
CA GLY A 95 -16.20 -8.32 -3.17
C GLY A 95 -15.53 -9.40 -4.02
N ALA A 96 -15.77 -9.41 -5.34
CA ALA A 96 -15.14 -10.35 -6.26
C ALA A 96 -13.61 -10.15 -6.37
N VAL A 97 -13.11 -8.92 -6.19
CA VAL A 97 -11.66 -8.64 -6.07
C VAL A 97 -11.10 -9.34 -4.84
N LEU A 98 -11.74 -9.19 -3.68
CA LEU A 98 -11.30 -9.79 -2.41
C LEU A 98 -11.43 -11.32 -2.40
N GLU A 99 -12.42 -11.88 -3.11
CA GLU A 99 -12.52 -13.32 -3.36
C GLU A 99 -11.41 -13.83 -4.27
N ALA A 100 -11.02 -13.03 -5.27
CA ALA A 100 -9.91 -13.35 -6.15
C ALA A 100 -8.58 -13.35 -5.38
N GLY A 101 -8.42 -12.51 -4.37
CA GLY A 101 -7.30 -12.56 -3.43
C GLY A 101 -7.15 -11.28 -2.64
N SER A 102 -6.27 -11.31 -1.65
CA SER A 102 -6.01 -10.18 -0.76
C SER A 102 -5.44 -8.99 -1.52
N VAL A 103 -5.84 -7.80 -1.08
CA VAL A 103 -5.33 -6.50 -1.54
C VAL A 103 -4.36 -5.97 -0.50
N PHE A 104 -3.11 -5.72 -0.89
CA PHE A 104 -2.11 -5.10 -0.03
C PHE A 104 -2.07 -3.59 -0.26
N VAL A 105 -2.57 -2.85 0.71
CA VAL A 105 -2.59 -1.38 0.74
C VAL A 105 -1.33 -0.90 1.46
N ILE A 106 -0.37 -0.34 0.74
CA ILE A 106 0.81 0.29 1.35
C ILE A 106 0.40 1.67 1.84
N THR A 107 0.50 1.89 3.14
CA THR A 107 0.19 3.18 3.78
C THR A 107 1.45 4.00 4.05
N ARG A 108 2.61 3.35 4.11
CA ARG A 108 3.90 4.00 4.31
C ARG A 108 5.00 3.23 3.60
N LEU A 109 5.87 3.95 2.90
CA LEU A 109 7.12 3.42 2.37
C LEU A 109 8.19 4.50 2.48
N GLU A 110 9.19 4.23 3.30
CA GLU A 110 10.23 5.19 3.63
C GLU A 110 11.61 4.58 3.49
N VAL A 111 12.50 5.33 2.86
CA VAL A 111 13.94 5.05 2.87
C VAL A 111 14.64 6.26 3.45
N ARG A 112 15.48 6.03 4.47
CA ARG A 112 16.27 7.09 5.11
C ARG A 112 17.16 7.76 4.08
N ASP A 113 17.28 9.09 4.18
CA ASP A 113 17.88 9.95 3.16
C ASP A 113 19.28 9.50 2.70
N LYS A 114 20.15 9.13 3.65
CA LYS A 114 21.50 8.65 3.36
C LYS A 114 21.59 7.32 2.58
N PHE A 115 20.46 6.64 2.35
CA PHE A 115 20.36 5.37 1.63
C PHE A 115 19.44 5.44 0.39
N ARG A 116 18.99 6.64 -0.01
CA ARG A 116 18.05 6.79 -1.14
C ARG A 116 18.60 6.37 -2.50
N SER A 117 19.92 6.29 -2.67
CA SER A 117 20.56 5.85 -3.92
C SER A 117 20.62 4.32 -4.09
N SER A 118 20.22 3.57 -3.06
CA SER A 118 20.13 2.11 -3.12
C SER A 118 18.70 1.66 -3.41
N GLU A 119 18.52 0.61 -4.21
CA GLU A 119 17.23 0.01 -4.64
C GLU A 119 16.46 -0.66 -3.47
N LEU A 120 16.52 -0.08 -2.27
CA LEU A 120 16.04 -0.64 -1.02
C LEU A 120 14.53 -0.60 -0.89
N SER A 121 13.89 0.47 -1.37
CA SER A 121 12.44 0.59 -1.47
C SER A 121 11.84 -0.52 -2.34
N GLN A 122 12.49 -0.82 -3.48
CA GLN A 122 12.11 -1.93 -4.34
C GLN A 122 12.31 -3.26 -3.61
N SER A 123 13.50 -3.47 -3.03
CA SER A 123 13.84 -4.69 -2.28
C SER A 123 12.85 -4.99 -1.15
N ILE A 124 12.51 -3.99 -0.32
CA ILE A 124 11.60 -4.20 0.81
C ILE A 124 10.17 -4.52 0.34
N VAL A 125 9.68 -3.89 -0.74
CA VAL A 125 8.35 -4.18 -1.30
C VAL A 125 8.32 -5.57 -1.95
N GLU A 126 9.32 -5.94 -2.74
CA GLU A 126 9.38 -7.24 -3.41
C GLU A 126 9.46 -8.39 -2.40
N VAL A 127 10.30 -8.25 -1.37
CA VAL A 127 10.43 -9.22 -0.29
C VAL A 127 9.12 -9.33 0.49
N SER A 128 8.49 -8.20 0.80
CA SER A 128 7.18 -8.18 1.50
C SER A 128 6.10 -8.86 0.66
N CYS A 129 6.01 -8.57 -0.64
CA CYS A 129 5.04 -9.21 -1.54
C CYS A 129 5.28 -10.71 -1.66
N THR A 130 6.54 -11.13 -1.81
CA THR A 130 6.92 -12.55 -1.89
C THR A 130 6.56 -13.28 -0.61
N TRP A 131 6.85 -12.66 0.52
CA TRP A 131 6.50 -13.20 1.83
C TRP A 131 4.99 -13.30 2.05
N LEU A 132 4.23 -12.23 1.76
CA LEU A 132 2.77 -12.24 1.87
C LEU A 132 2.13 -13.30 0.96
N ARG A 133 2.65 -13.50 -0.26
CA ARG A 133 2.21 -14.59 -1.16
C ARG A 133 2.43 -15.98 -0.58
N SER A 134 3.39 -16.16 0.32
CA SER A 134 3.56 -17.42 1.06
C SER A 134 2.51 -17.64 2.16
N LYS A 135 1.81 -16.57 2.57
CA LYS A 135 0.80 -16.59 3.64
C LYS A 135 -0.64 -16.57 3.12
N CYS A 136 -0.87 -15.94 1.97
CA CYS A 136 -2.19 -15.78 1.37
C CYS A 136 -2.11 -15.63 -0.15
N ARG A 137 -3.26 -15.82 -0.82
CA ARG A 137 -3.42 -15.46 -2.24
C ARG A 137 -3.45 -13.95 -2.37
N LEU A 138 -2.37 -13.34 -2.85
CA LEU A 138 -2.23 -11.89 -2.96
C LEU A 138 -2.49 -11.44 -4.41
N ALA A 139 -3.54 -10.65 -4.63
CA ALA A 139 -4.03 -10.31 -5.97
C ALA A 139 -3.63 -8.91 -6.43
N LEU A 140 -3.65 -7.93 -5.52
CA LEU A 140 -3.42 -6.52 -5.85
C LEU A 140 -2.51 -5.88 -4.82
N LEU A 141 -1.60 -5.03 -5.27
CA LEU A 141 -0.94 -4.03 -4.44
C LEU A 141 -1.50 -2.66 -4.80
N THR A 142 -1.73 -1.80 -3.81
CA THR A 142 -2.17 -0.43 -4.04
C THR A 142 -1.46 0.53 -3.10
N LEU A 143 -1.23 1.75 -3.56
CA LEU A 143 -0.65 2.84 -2.77
C LEU A 143 -1.08 4.20 -3.32
N GLN A 144 -1.06 5.22 -2.47
CA GLN A 144 -1.14 6.61 -2.94
C GLN A 144 0.22 7.28 -2.75
N PRO A 145 0.78 7.88 -3.81
CA PRO A 145 2.01 8.64 -3.70
C PRO A 145 1.79 9.83 -2.76
N PHE A 146 2.53 9.86 -1.66
CA PHE A 146 2.51 10.96 -0.71
C PHE A 146 3.94 11.32 -0.28
N PRO A 147 4.44 12.52 -0.63
CA PRO A 147 5.75 12.95 -0.17
C PRO A 147 5.68 13.41 1.30
N LEU A 148 6.34 12.67 2.18
CA LEU A 148 6.22 12.82 3.63
C LEU A 148 6.68 14.17 4.17
N GLN A 149 7.52 14.92 3.43
CA GLN A 149 7.87 16.29 3.80
C GLN A 149 6.66 17.24 3.87
N TYR A 150 5.53 16.85 3.27
CA TYR A 150 4.28 17.60 3.30
C TYR A 150 3.36 17.21 4.47
N GLU A 151 3.71 16.18 5.24
CA GLU A 151 2.95 15.73 6.39
C GLU A 151 2.93 16.82 7.48
N ASN A 152 1.73 17.23 7.91
CA ASN A 152 1.53 18.27 8.93
C ASN A 152 2.13 19.66 8.59
N THR A 153 2.43 19.94 7.32
CA THR A 153 3.00 21.23 6.88
C THR A 153 2.06 22.07 6.01
N ALA A 154 0.80 21.64 5.86
CA ALA A 154 -0.20 22.34 5.05
C ALA A 154 -0.46 23.77 5.56
N PRO A 155 -0.32 24.80 4.71
CA PRO A 155 -0.55 26.19 5.10
C PRO A 155 -2.05 26.51 5.15
N VAL A 156 -2.40 27.57 5.89
CA VAL A 156 -3.79 28.07 5.97
C VAL A 156 -4.29 28.48 4.59
N LEU A 157 -5.54 28.11 4.27
CA LEU A 157 -6.24 28.49 3.05
C LEU A 157 -6.24 30.01 2.87
N GLY A 158 -5.83 30.47 1.68
CA GLY A 158 -5.74 31.91 1.35
C GLY A 158 -4.47 32.60 1.82
N SER A 159 -3.56 31.92 2.52
CA SER A 159 -2.24 32.47 2.83
C SER A 159 -1.38 32.60 1.57
N ARG A 160 -0.39 33.50 1.58
CA ARG A 160 0.59 33.67 0.47
C ARG A 160 1.39 32.40 0.15
N HIS A 161 1.43 31.44 1.08
CA HIS A 161 2.16 30.19 0.95
C HIS A 161 1.29 29.05 0.40
N TYR A 162 -0.03 29.23 0.32
CA TYR A 162 -0.98 28.20 -0.14
C TYR A 162 -0.70 27.74 -1.56
N GLU A 163 -0.72 28.67 -2.52
CA GLU A 163 -0.48 28.38 -3.93
C GLU A 163 0.91 27.76 -4.20
N PRO A 164 2.02 28.31 -3.67
CA PRO A 164 3.34 27.68 -3.78
C PRO A 164 3.40 26.27 -3.20
N TYR A 165 2.78 26.05 -2.03
CA TYR A 165 2.75 24.74 -1.37
C TYR A 165 2.06 23.69 -2.25
N TRP A 166 0.86 23.99 -2.75
CA TRP A 166 0.11 23.03 -3.58
C TRP A 166 0.80 22.73 -4.90
N ARG A 167 1.46 23.72 -5.52
CA ARG A 167 2.27 23.46 -6.73
C ARG A 167 3.45 22.54 -6.44
N ALA A 168 4.16 22.76 -5.32
CA ALA A 168 5.30 21.93 -4.94
C ALA A 168 4.86 20.50 -4.59
N LEU A 169 3.79 20.35 -3.80
CA LEU A 169 3.20 19.06 -3.46
C LEU A 169 2.78 18.29 -4.72
N SER A 170 2.03 18.93 -5.63
CA SER A 170 1.60 18.28 -6.88
C SER A 170 2.78 17.81 -7.73
N ALA A 171 3.83 18.62 -7.85
CA ALA A 171 5.03 18.24 -8.59
C ALA A 171 5.78 17.07 -7.94
N ASP A 172 5.85 17.02 -6.61
CA ASP A 172 6.51 15.92 -5.91
C ASP A 172 5.67 14.64 -5.90
N VAL A 173 4.33 14.76 -5.84
CA VAL A 173 3.41 13.63 -6.06
C VAL A 173 3.61 13.05 -7.46
N GLU A 174 3.70 13.87 -8.50
CA GLU A 174 3.93 13.41 -9.88
C GLU A 174 5.28 12.70 -10.05
N LYS A 175 6.34 13.22 -9.42
CA LYS A 175 7.66 12.55 -9.39
C LYS A 175 7.58 11.19 -8.69
N LEU A 176 6.92 11.12 -7.53
CA LEU A 176 6.74 9.87 -6.81
C LEU A 176 5.87 8.89 -7.60
N SER A 177 4.80 9.36 -8.24
CA SER A 177 3.97 8.52 -9.12
C SER A 177 4.82 7.91 -10.23
N SER A 178 5.64 8.71 -10.90
CA SER A 178 6.55 8.26 -11.95
C SER A 178 7.57 7.25 -11.44
N TYR A 179 8.12 7.49 -10.25
CA TYR A 179 9.03 6.57 -9.57
C TYR A 179 8.34 5.22 -9.29
N TYR A 180 7.12 5.25 -8.74
CA TYR A 180 6.37 4.04 -8.43
C TYR A 180 5.99 3.26 -9.70
N SER A 181 5.56 3.95 -10.75
CA SER A 181 5.26 3.33 -12.03
C SER A 181 6.49 2.69 -12.67
N TYR A 182 7.66 3.33 -12.58
CA TYR A 182 8.90 2.82 -13.18
C TYR A 182 9.51 1.66 -12.40
N HIS A 183 9.63 1.77 -11.07
CA HIS A 183 10.33 0.77 -10.25
C HIS A 183 9.44 -0.36 -9.75
N PHE A 184 8.13 -0.15 -9.70
CA PHE A 184 7.19 -1.14 -9.18
C PHE A 184 6.12 -1.51 -10.21
N ASP A 185 6.21 -1.09 -11.47
CA ASP A 185 5.19 -1.35 -12.51
C ASP A 185 3.78 -0.95 -12.08
N CYS A 186 3.67 0.04 -11.21
CA CYS A 186 2.39 0.55 -10.78
C CYS A 186 1.71 1.33 -11.91
N ILE A 187 0.39 1.26 -11.95
CA ILE A 187 -0.47 1.96 -12.91
C ILE A 187 -1.51 2.77 -12.15
N ALA A 188 -1.94 3.91 -12.70
CA ALA A 188 -3.01 4.69 -12.09
C ALA A 188 -4.33 3.90 -12.13
N ALA A 189 -5.10 3.95 -11.05
CA ALA A 189 -6.39 3.25 -10.94
C ALA A 189 -7.43 3.78 -11.92
N SER A 190 -7.31 5.05 -12.33
CA SER A 190 -8.03 5.66 -13.44
C SER A 190 -7.24 6.86 -13.97
N LEU A 191 -7.69 7.50 -15.07
CA LEU A 191 -7.02 8.69 -15.61
C LEU A 191 -7.09 9.92 -14.69
N GLU A 192 -8.05 9.94 -13.75
CA GLU A 192 -8.31 11.07 -12.86
C GLU A 192 -7.90 10.77 -11.42
N SER A 193 -7.36 9.57 -11.15
CA SER A 193 -6.95 9.12 -9.82
C SER A 193 -5.44 9.19 -9.65
N THR A 194 -5.00 9.65 -8.47
CA THR A 194 -3.60 9.56 -8.05
C THR A 194 -3.29 8.24 -7.35
N LEU A 195 -4.31 7.39 -7.12
CA LEU A 195 -4.13 6.06 -6.57
C LEU A 195 -3.43 5.18 -7.60
N LEU A 196 -2.40 4.48 -7.16
CA LEU A 196 -1.65 3.55 -7.97
C LEU A 196 -1.97 2.11 -7.55
N ILE A 197 -2.16 1.24 -8.53
CA ILE A 197 -2.42 -0.18 -8.36
C ILE A 197 -1.38 -0.99 -9.13
N LYS A 198 -1.11 -2.21 -8.67
CA LYS A 198 -0.31 -3.22 -9.35
C LYS A 198 -1.02 -4.57 -9.25
N PRO A 199 -1.56 -5.14 -10.35
CA PRO A 199 -1.95 -6.55 -10.36
C PRO A 199 -0.71 -7.41 -10.12
N LEU A 200 -0.82 -8.35 -9.18
CA LEU A 200 0.29 -9.24 -8.83
C LEU A 200 0.24 -10.52 -9.67
N SER A 201 1.31 -11.32 -9.60
CA SER A 201 1.49 -12.49 -10.47
C SER A 201 0.26 -13.40 -10.48
N GLY A 202 -0.24 -13.73 -11.67
CA GLY A 202 -1.48 -14.49 -11.86
C GLY A 202 -2.72 -13.65 -12.16
N TYR A 203 -2.61 -12.31 -12.12
CA TYR A 203 -3.69 -11.38 -12.44
C TYR A 203 -3.25 -10.39 -13.51
N LYS A 204 -4.22 -9.95 -14.32
CA LYS A 204 -4.07 -8.87 -15.28
C LYS A 204 -5.19 -7.86 -15.01
N CYS A 205 -4.91 -6.58 -15.24
CA CYS A 205 -5.92 -5.53 -15.16
C CYS A 205 -6.20 -4.95 -16.55
N ALA A 206 -7.48 -4.75 -16.86
CA ALA A 206 -7.90 -3.83 -17.90
C ALA A 206 -8.07 -2.43 -17.30
N LEU A 207 -7.60 -1.42 -18.02
CA LEU A 207 -7.74 -0.02 -17.65
C LEU A 207 -8.66 0.71 -18.62
N SER A 208 -9.41 1.66 -18.09
CA SER A 208 -10.21 2.60 -18.86
C SER A 208 -10.06 4.00 -18.25
N ARG A 209 -10.65 5.00 -18.91
CA ARG A 209 -10.72 6.36 -18.37
C ARG A 209 -11.34 6.41 -16.98
N ALA A 210 -12.37 5.60 -16.75
CA ALA A 210 -13.19 5.67 -15.54
C ALA A 210 -12.74 4.69 -14.44
N GLY A 211 -11.74 3.85 -14.67
CA GLY A 211 -11.39 2.82 -13.69
C GLY A 211 -10.70 1.59 -14.25
N TRP A 212 -10.71 0.53 -13.44
CA TRP A 212 -9.98 -0.71 -13.64
C TRP A 212 -10.83 -1.95 -13.34
N SER A 213 -10.48 -3.09 -13.91
CA SER A 213 -11.06 -4.41 -13.59
C SER A 213 -10.04 -5.52 -13.78
N PHE A 214 -10.20 -6.65 -13.09
CA PHE A 214 -9.43 -7.84 -13.40
C PHE A 214 -9.94 -8.49 -14.69
N ILE A 215 -9.01 -9.04 -15.47
CA ILE A 215 -9.31 -9.84 -16.65
C ILE A 215 -8.71 -11.22 -16.51
N ALA A 216 -9.33 -12.22 -17.16
CA ALA A 216 -8.79 -13.56 -17.20
C ALA A 216 -7.38 -13.55 -17.80
N ALA A 217 -6.44 -14.22 -17.13
CA ALA A 217 -5.13 -14.45 -17.72
C ALA A 217 -5.29 -15.53 -18.80
N GLU A 218 -5.12 -15.15 -20.07
CA GLU A 218 -4.85 -16.07 -21.18
C GLU A 218 -3.68 -17.01 -20.88
#